data_AF-A0A929TE15-F1
#
_entry.id   AF-A0A929TE15-F1
#
_cell.length_a   1.000
_cell.length_b   1.000
_cell.length_c   1.000
_cell.angle_alpha   90.00
_cell.angle_beta   90.00
_cell.angle_gamma   90.00
#
_symmetry.space_group_name_H-M   'P 1'
#
loop_
_entity.id
_entity.type
_entity.pdbx_description
1 polymer ?
#
loop_
_entity_poly.entity_id
_entity_poly.type
_entity_poly.pdbx_seq_one_letter_code
_entity_poly.pdbx_strand_id
1 'polypeptide(L)'
;MKIKMNFTMEVRTRAIPKGRPRFRRVGSSSCVYTPKRTRDYEQMIAEEYKSQIGAIFPGPLKVSIDIGSRMPKSIRKREATLRNGLEAVSRIGDVDNLAKSILDALNGVAYQDDSMITELSVKKHCSISDYIVINFQGDYDV
;
A
#
# COMPACT_ATOMS: atom_id res chain seq x y z
N MET A 1 9.71 2.40 -30.85
CA MET A 1 10.83 2.57 -29.89
C MET A 1 10.26 2.38 -28.49
N LYS A 2 10.92 1.67 -27.56
CA LYS A 2 10.36 1.49 -26.21
C LYS A 2 10.69 2.69 -25.32
N ILE A 3 9.67 3.36 -24.79
CA ILE A 3 9.81 4.35 -23.73
C ILE A 3 9.67 3.65 -22.38
N LYS A 4 10.68 3.83 -21.52
CA LYS A 4 10.64 3.37 -20.13
C LYS A 4 10.18 4.51 -19.23
N MET A 5 9.09 4.29 -18.50
CA MET A 5 8.60 5.21 -17.48
C MET A 5 8.84 4.61 -16.11
N ASN A 6 9.69 5.27 -15.31
CA ASN A 6 9.99 4.87 -13.95
C ASN A 6 9.68 6.04 -13.01
N PHE A 7 8.79 5.81 -12.06
CA PHE A 7 8.47 6.80 -11.03
C PHE A 7 8.52 6.17 -9.65
N THR A 8 8.91 6.97 -8.68
CA THR A 8 8.94 6.57 -7.27
C THR A 8 8.21 7.63 -6.47
N MET A 9 7.35 7.19 -5.55
CA MET A 9 6.78 8.05 -4.52
C MET A 9 7.13 7.52 -3.13
N GLU A 10 7.36 8.44 -2.21
CA GLU A 10 7.59 8.14 -0.79
C GLU A 10 6.52 8.81 0.05
N VAL A 11 5.87 8.04 0.93
CA VAL A 11 4.88 8.54 1.88
C VAL A 11 5.35 8.26 3.30
N ARG A 12 5.52 9.31 4.10
CA ARG A 12 6.00 9.23 5.49
C ARG A 12 4.87 8.96 6.47
N THR A 13 4.16 7.87 6.23
CA THR A 13 3.01 7.45 7.02
C THR A 13 3.06 5.97 7.31
N ARG A 14 2.32 5.55 8.34
CA ARG A 14 2.18 4.14 8.66
C ARG A 14 1.13 3.51 7.75
N ALA A 15 1.53 2.47 7.04
CA ALA A 15 0.61 1.71 6.20
C ALA A 15 -0.54 1.10 7.02
N ILE A 16 -1.74 1.19 6.46
CA ILE A 16 -2.96 0.66 7.07
C ILE A 16 -3.46 -0.50 6.22
N PRO A 17 -3.62 -1.71 6.77
CA PRO A 17 -4.14 -2.83 6.01
C PRO A 17 -5.60 -2.59 5.65
N LYS A 18 -6.03 -3.07 4.48
CA LYS A 18 -7.42 -2.93 4.06
C LYS A 18 -8.37 -3.59 5.06
N GLY A 19 -9.27 -2.79 5.62
CA GLY A 19 -10.33 -3.29 6.49
C GLY A 19 -11.35 -4.12 5.71
N ARG A 20 -11.79 -5.26 6.26
CA ARG A 20 -12.88 -6.06 5.68
C ARG A 20 -14.17 -5.23 5.62
N PRO A 21 -14.97 -5.36 4.54
CA PRO A 21 -16.27 -4.69 4.45
C PRO A 21 -17.15 -5.06 5.65
N ARG A 22 -17.83 -4.08 6.23
CA ARG A 22 -18.74 -4.30 7.34
C ARG A 22 -20.18 -4.26 6.85
N PHE A 23 -20.99 -5.18 7.36
CA PHE A 23 -22.42 -5.24 7.10
C PHE A 23 -23.16 -4.46 8.16
N ARG A 24 -24.01 -3.52 7.74
CA ARG A 24 -25.00 -2.88 8.61
C ARG A 24 -26.38 -3.18 8.05
N ARG A 25 -27.30 -3.66 8.89
CA ARG A 25 -28.72 -3.72 8.53
C ARG A 25 -29.33 -2.33 8.59
N VAL A 26 -29.99 -1.93 7.52
CA VAL A 26 -30.76 -0.69 7.40
C VAL A 26 -32.17 -1.09 6.95
N GLY A 27 -33.10 -1.17 7.90
CA GLY A 27 -34.44 -1.73 7.64
C GLY A 27 -34.37 -3.18 7.19
N SER A 28 -35.00 -3.50 6.05
CA SER A 28 -35.00 -4.83 5.42
C SER A 28 -33.76 -5.11 4.55
N SER A 29 -32.88 -4.12 4.31
CA SER A 29 -31.71 -4.25 3.43
C SER A 29 -30.40 -4.24 4.21
N SER A 30 -29.37 -4.87 3.64
CA SER A 30 -27.99 -4.78 4.14
C SER A 30 -27.21 -3.75 3.33
N CYS A 31 -26.51 -2.85 4.02
CA CYS A 31 -25.55 -1.93 3.44
C CYS A 31 -24.14 -2.41 3.76
N VAL A 32 -23.30 -2.52 2.73
CA VAL A 32 -21.88 -2.84 2.84
C VAL A 32 -21.12 -1.52 2.80
N TYR A 33 -20.30 -1.25 3.84
CA TYR A 33 -19.48 -0.05 3.86
C TYR A 33 -18.02 -0.38 4.19
N THR A 34 -17.11 0.32 3.52
CA THR A 34 -15.69 0.35 3.86
C THR A 34 -15.51 1.21 5.12
N PRO A 35 -14.75 0.75 6.14
CA PRO A 35 -14.49 1.55 7.32
C PRO A 35 -13.89 2.92 6.97
N LYS A 36 -14.37 3.99 7.61
CA LYS A 36 -13.93 5.37 7.36
C LYS A 36 -12.39 5.50 7.35
N ARG A 37 -11.72 4.86 8.31
CA ARG A 37 -10.26 4.85 8.42
C ARG A 37 -9.55 4.31 7.16
N THR A 38 -10.08 3.28 6.52
CA THR A 38 -9.50 2.74 5.28
C THR A 38 -9.70 3.72 4.13
N ARG A 39 -10.88 4.33 4.03
CA ARG A 39 -11.19 5.32 2.99
C ARG A 39 -10.33 6.58 3.12
N ASP A 40 -10.19 7.12 4.34
CA ASP A 40 -9.38 8.32 4.59
C ASP A 40 -7.90 8.05 4.25
N TYR A 41 -7.42 6.83 4.53
CA TYR A 41 -6.08 6.39 4.15
C TYR A 41 -5.91 6.28 2.62
N GLU A 42 -6.86 5.63 1.94
CA GLU A 42 -6.84 5.49 0.48
C GLU A 42 -6.85 6.88 -0.19
N GLN A 43 -7.68 7.81 0.30
CA GLN A 43 -7.71 9.18 -0.22
C GLN A 43 -6.37 9.90 -0.05
N MET A 44 -5.74 9.81 1.13
CA MET A 44 -4.45 10.46 1.39
C MET A 44 -3.33 9.93 0.48
N ILE A 45 -3.28 8.61 0.24
CA ILE A 45 -2.30 8.03 -0.71
C ILE A 45 -2.54 8.55 -2.14
N ALA A 46 -3.80 8.66 -2.56
CA ALA A 46 -4.14 9.21 -3.87
C ALA A 46 -3.74 10.68 -4.02
N GLU A 47 -3.95 11.50 -2.98
CA GLU A 47 -3.54 12.91 -2.95
C GLU A 47 -2.03 13.05 -3.01
N GLU A 48 -1.30 12.23 -2.26
CA GLU A 48 0.17 12.22 -2.27
C GLU A 48 0.72 11.83 -3.66
N TYR A 49 0.12 10.83 -4.31
CA TYR A 49 0.48 10.46 -5.68
C TYR A 49 0.28 11.62 -6.66
N LYS A 50 -0.87 12.31 -6.56
CA LYS A 50 -1.17 13.48 -7.40
C LYS A 50 -0.18 14.62 -7.18
N SER A 51 0.27 14.81 -5.94
CA SER A 51 1.24 15.85 -5.60
C SER A 51 2.66 15.53 -6.08
N GLN A 52 3.06 14.26 -6.08
CA GLN A 52 4.44 13.86 -6.42
C GLN A 52 4.62 13.51 -7.89
N ILE A 53 3.67 12.80 -8.49
CA ILE A 53 3.77 12.26 -9.86
C ILE A 53 2.69 12.86 -10.75
N GLY A 54 1.42 12.73 -10.38
CA GLY A 54 0.27 13.32 -11.09
C GLY A 54 -0.01 12.81 -12.52
N ALA A 55 0.86 11.96 -13.09
CA ALA A 55 0.66 11.34 -14.40
C ALA A 55 -0.18 10.06 -14.29
N ILE A 56 -0.83 9.64 -15.37
CA ILE A 56 -1.48 8.33 -15.46
C ILE A 56 -0.65 7.43 -16.38
N PHE A 57 -0.39 6.22 -15.94
CA PHE A 57 0.31 5.20 -16.72
C PHE A 57 -0.60 4.67 -17.84
N PRO A 58 -0.17 4.69 -19.11
CA PRO A 58 -1.03 4.38 -20.26
C PRO A 58 -1.21 2.88 -20.52
N GLY A 59 -0.58 1.99 -19.76
CA GLY A 59 -0.65 0.56 -20.03
C GLY A 59 0.01 -0.29 -18.94
N PRO A 60 0.44 -1.53 -19.27
CA PRO A 60 0.95 -2.49 -18.31
C PRO A 60 2.01 -1.91 -17.37
N LEU A 61 1.87 -2.22 -16.09
CA LEU A 61 2.64 -1.62 -15.02
C LEU A 61 3.19 -2.70 -14.09
N LYS A 62 4.45 -2.51 -13.68
CA LYS A 62 5.07 -3.23 -12.59
C LYS A 62 5.10 -2.32 -11.37
N VAL A 63 4.65 -2.84 -10.23
CA VAL A 63 4.57 -2.08 -8.99
C VAL A 63 5.39 -2.78 -7.91
N SER A 64 6.25 -2.01 -7.23
CA SER A 64 7.01 -2.49 -6.08
C SER A 64 6.74 -1.62 -4.86
N ILE A 65 6.34 -2.24 -3.75
CA ILE A 65 5.96 -1.56 -2.51
C ILE A 65 6.91 -2.01 -1.39
N ASP A 66 7.63 -1.06 -0.80
CA ASP A 66 8.49 -1.23 0.37
C ASP A 66 7.84 -0.52 1.56
N ILE A 67 7.54 -1.29 2.61
CA ILE A 67 6.86 -0.80 3.81
C ILE A 67 7.79 -0.93 5.02
N GLY A 68 8.32 0.21 5.47
CA GLY A 68 9.00 0.33 6.75
C GLY A 68 8.00 0.65 7.85
N SER A 69 8.02 -0.09 8.95
CA SER A 69 7.25 0.31 10.13
C SER A 69 8.00 0.17 11.44
N ARG A 70 7.73 1.11 12.34
CA ARG A 70 8.31 1.15 13.66
C ARG A 70 7.79 0.02 14.55
N MET A 71 8.70 -0.67 15.23
CA MET A 71 8.33 -1.67 16.22
C MET A 71 7.48 -1.08 17.35
N PRO A 72 6.38 -1.74 17.75
CA PRO A 72 5.63 -1.36 18.93
C PRO A 72 6.51 -1.41 20.20
N LYS A 73 6.42 -0.37 21.05
CA LYS A 73 7.18 -0.29 22.31
C LYS A 73 6.91 -1.49 23.24
N SER A 74 5.70 -2.06 23.22
CA SER A 74 5.29 -3.22 24.03
C SER A 74 6.03 -4.51 23.65
N ILE A 75 6.46 -4.63 22.40
CA ILE A 75 7.15 -5.81 21.87
C ILE A 75 8.65 -5.79 22.22
N ARG A 76 9.23 -4.60 22.43
CA ARG A 76 10.64 -4.42 22.82
C ARG A 76 11.03 -5.22 24.08
N LYS A 77 10.08 -5.55 24.97
CA LYS A 77 10.29 -6.39 26.16
C LYS A 77 10.12 -7.90 25.92
N ARG A 78 9.30 -8.32 24.96
CA ARG A 78 8.91 -9.73 24.77
C ARG A 78 9.79 -10.47 23.75
N GLU A 79 10.40 -9.75 22.81
CA GLU A 79 11.22 -10.33 21.74
C GLU A 79 12.73 -10.16 21.91
N ALA A 80 13.20 -9.36 22.88
CA ALA A 80 14.61 -9.34 23.28
C ALA A 80 15.08 -10.74 23.74
N THR A 81 14.18 -11.56 24.25
CA THR A 81 14.44 -12.93 24.71
C THR A 81 14.38 -14.00 23.61
N LEU A 82 13.89 -13.68 22.40
CA LEU A 82 13.60 -14.65 21.33
C LEU A 82 14.45 -14.45 20.06
N ARG A 83 15.18 -13.33 19.90
CA ARG A 83 15.79 -12.92 18.62
C ARG A 83 17.31 -13.03 18.55
N ASN A 84 17.84 -14.24 18.66
CA ASN A 84 19.14 -14.58 18.08
C ASN A 84 18.98 -15.02 16.61
N GLY A 85 18.31 -14.24 15.76
CA GLY A 85 18.37 -14.46 14.29
C GLY A 85 17.06 -14.49 13.49
N LEU A 86 15.89 -14.26 14.09
CA LEU A 86 14.66 -14.06 13.32
C LEU A 86 14.44 -12.56 13.13
N GLU A 87 14.61 -12.09 11.89
CA GLU A 87 14.30 -10.73 11.48
C GLU A 87 12.98 -10.29 12.07
N ALA A 88 12.94 -9.06 12.52
CA ALA A 88 11.81 -8.57 13.25
C ALA A 88 10.57 -8.49 12.37
N VAL A 89 9.65 -9.45 12.48
CA VAL A 89 8.42 -9.44 11.68
C VAL A 89 7.57 -8.23 12.08
N SER A 90 7.39 -7.31 11.13
CA SER A 90 6.51 -6.14 11.30
C SER A 90 5.05 -6.58 11.46
N ARG A 91 4.44 -6.24 12.61
CA ARG A 91 3.04 -6.57 12.97
C ARG A 91 2.05 -5.46 12.60
N ILE A 92 2.24 -4.82 11.46
CA ILE A 92 1.32 -3.79 10.95
C ILE A 92 0.08 -4.33 10.22
N GLY A 93 0.13 -5.61 9.83
CA GLY A 93 -0.89 -6.25 9.01
C GLY A 93 -0.26 -7.25 8.05
N ASP A 94 -1.10 -8.01 7.37
CA ASP A 94 -0.65 -8.95 6.34
C ASP A 94 -0.25 -8.18 5.07
N VAL A 95 0.77 -8.70 4.38
CA VAL A 95 1.40 -8.01 3.24
C VAL A 95 0.39 -7.78 2.12
N ASP A 96 -0.47 -8.76 1.85
CA ASP A 96 -1.54 -8.70 0.86
C ASP A 96 -2.57 -7.60 1.18
N ASN A 97 -2.98 -7.48 2.44
CA ASN A 97 -3.96 -6.48 2.86
C ASN A 97 -3.38 -5.06 2.83
N LEU A 98 -2.08 -4.91 3.09
CA LEU A 98 -1.38 -3.62 2.96
C LEU A 98 -1.21 -3.23 1.50
N ALA A 99 -0.83 -4.19 0.65
CA ALA A 99 -0.76 -3.97 -0.79
C ALA A 99 -2.12 -3.54 -1.33
N LYS A 100 -3.18 -4.25 -0.95
CA LYS A 100 -4.53 -3.99 -1.43
C LYS A 100 -5.03 -2.58 -1.08
N SER A 101 -4.78 -2.07 0.12
CA SER A 101 -5.20 -0.69 0.46
C SER A 101 -4.42 0.36 -0.33
N ILE A 102 -3.15 0.13 -0.64
CA ILE A 102 -2.34 1.03 -1.45
C ILE A 102 -2.77 0.98 -2.92
N LEU A 103 -2.99 -0.21 -3.48
CA LEU A 103 -3.40 -0.37 -4.88
C LEU A 103 -4.82 0.15 -5.12
N ASP A 104 -5.75 -0.08 -4.18
CA ASP A 104 -7.11 0.44 -4.29
C ASP A 104 -7.14 1.98 -4.23
N ALA A 105 -6.22 2.59 -3.48
CA ALA A 105 -6.04 4.05 -3.45
C ALA A 105 -5.57 4.64 -4.79
N LEU A 106 -4.74 3.90 -5.51
CA LEU A 106 -4.11 4.32 -6.76
C LEU A 106 -4.95 3.95 -8.00
N ASN A 107 -5.96 3.10 -7.84
CA ASN A 107 -6.85 2.72 -8.93
C ASN A 107 -7.68 3.91 -9.41
N GLY A 108 -7.66 4.16 -10.73
CA GLY A 108 -8.24 5.36 -11.35
C GLY A 108 -7.45 6.65 -11.12
N VAL A 109 -6.30 6.59 -10.42
CA VAL A 109 -5.45 7.75 -10.09
C VAL A 109 -4.09 7.64 -10.76
N ALA A 110 -3.40 6.52 -10.58
CA ALA A 110 -2.11 6.23 -11.21
C ALA A 110 -2.28 5.42 -12.50
N TYR A 111 -3.29 4.56 -12.55
CA TYR A 111 -3.63 3.70 -13.69
C TYR A 111 -5.16 3.58 -13.79
N GLN A 112 -5.67 3.18 -14.95
CA GLN A 112 -7.12 3.15 -15.17
C GLN A 112 -7.82 2.01 -14.43
N ASP A 113 -7.17 0.85 -14.34
CA ASP A 113 -7.74 -0.36 -13.76
C ASP A 113 -6.64 -1.24 -13.15
N ASP A 114 -6.96 -2.00 -12.10
CA ASP A 114 -6.01 -2.85 -11.39
C ASP A 114 -5.46 -3.99 -12.26
N SER A 115 -6.21 -4.42 -13.29
CA SER A 115 -5.77 -5.39 -14.30
C SER A 115 -4.54 -4.95 -15.10
N MET A 116 -4.19 -3.64 -15.08
CA MET A 116 -2.96 -3.15 -15.71
C MET A 116 -1.70 -3.54 -14.93
N ILE A 117 -1.82 -3.91 -13.65
CA ILE A 117 -0.68 -4.35 -12.84
C ILE A 117 -0.33 -5.79 -13.21
N THR A 118 0.78 -5.95 -13.93
CA THR A 118 1.25 -7.26 -14.40
C THR A 118 2.26 -7.91 -13.46
N GLU A 119 2.89 -7.12 -12.60
CA GLU A 119 3.85 -7.60 -11.61
C GLU A 119 3.71 -6.77 -10.33
N LEU A 120 3.62 -7.45 -9.19
CA LEU A 120 3.52 -6.83 -7.88
C LEU A 120 4.55 -7.45 -6.94
N SER A 121 5.45 -6.63 -6.42
CA SER A 121 6.40 -6.98 -5.37
C SER A 121 6.10 -6.20 -4.11
N VAL A 122 5.93 -6.87 -2.97
CA VAL A 122 5.58 -6.21 -1.71
C VAL A 122 6.40 -6.81 -0.59
N LYS A 123 7.06 -5.95 0.17
CA LYS A 123 7.79 -6.36 1.37
C LYS A 123 7.48 -5.43 2.53
N LYS A 124 7.47 -6.00 3.73
CA LYS A 124 7.36 -5.26 5.00
C LYS A 124 8.53 -5.63 5.89
N HIS A 125 9.08 -4.65 6.59
CA HIS A 125 10.13 -4.88 7.57
C HIS A 125 10.03 -3.90 8.73
N CYS A 126 10.79 -4.19 9.78
CA CYS A 126 10.94 -3.25 10.88
C CYS A 126 11.89 -2.12 10.47
N SER A 127 11.49 -0.89 10.77
CA SER A 127 12.25 0.33 10.50
C SER A 127 12.27 1.22 11.75
N ILE A 128 13.13 2.24 11.74
CA ILE A 128 13.18 3.28 12.78
C ILE A 128 11.95 4.20 12.68
N SER A 129 11.46 4.42 11.46
CA SER A 129 10.32 5.27 11.12
C SER A 129 9.28 4.51 10.28
N ASP A 130 8.06 5.03 10.27
CA ASP A 130 7.00 4.55 9.40
C ASP A 130 7.10 5.25 8.04
N TYR A 131 7.17 4.46 6.96
CA TYR A 131 7.18 4.97 5.60
C TYR A 131 6.65 3.92 4.61
N ILE A 132 6.29 4.38 3.42
CA ILE A 132 5.87 3.58 2.27
C ILE A 132 6.61 4.12 1.06
N VAL A 133 7.34 3.28 0.34
CA VAL A 133 7.93 3.61 -0.95
C VAL A 133 7.25 2.78 -2.02
N ILE A 134 6.75 3.44 -3.06
CA ILE A 134 6.08 2.79 -4.19
C ILE A 134 6.84 3.14 -5.45
N ASN A 135 7.30 2.11 -6.16
CA ASN A 135 7.96 2.24 -7.43
C ASN A 135 7.02 1.72 -8.53
N PHE A 136 6.94 2.48 -9.60
CA PHE A 136 6.14 2.20 -10.78
C PHE A 136 7.07 2.10 -11.97
N GLN A 137 6.98 1.00 -12.73
CA GLN A 137 7.77 0.77 -13.93
C GLN A 137 6.86 0.33 -15.07
N GLY A 138 6.86 1.11 -16.16
CA GLY A 138 6.16 0.80 -17.41
C GLY A 138 7.11 0.84 -18.60
N ASP A 139 6.96 -0.12 -19.51
CA ASP A 139 7.71 -0.19 -20.77
C ASP A 139 6.70 -0.11 -21.93
N TYR A 140 6.62 1.03 -22.61
CA TYR A 140 5.61 1.31 -23.63
C TYR A 140 6.22 1.37 -25.04
N ASP A 141 5.57 0.73 -26.00
CA ASP A 141 5.92 0.86 -27.41
C ASP A 141 5.33 2.18 -27.96
N VAL A 142 6.19 3.02 -28.53
CA VAL A 142 5.84 4.26 -29.25
C VAL A 142 6.16 4.10 -30.73
#